data_AF-A0A923QXP0-F1
#
_entry.id   AF-A0A923QXP0-F1
#
_cell.length_a   1.000
_cell.length_b   1.000
_cell.length_c   1.000
_cell.angle_alpha   90.00
_cell.angle_beta   90.00
_cell.angle_gamma   90.00
#
_symmetry.space_group_name_H-M   'P 1'
#
loop_
_entity.id
_entity.type
_entity.pdbx_description
1 polymer ?
#
loop_
_entity_poly.entity_id
_entity_poly.type
_entity_poly.pdbx_seq_one_letter_code
_entity_poly.pdbx_strand_id
1 'polypeptide(L)'
;MKNYAQGNIKFKISINTSRFFMNEKTLASLLGAMLECGYDDYTFNGFSNEKGESVGGSTSHKNGYNGDLRFLRKDKSGKGVYLNKISEDGDPCGWKGMDEARQNKFNDALFRFGWKSMLCSYYTGKLLNNCTADEDHYDHLHVQSYTPDFKEVKE
;
A
#
# COMPACT_ATOMS: atom_id res chain seq x y z
N MET A 1 -14.04 -9.12 -3.10
CA MET A 1 -14.38 -8.13 -2.04
C MET A 1 -15.34 -7.12 -2.64
N LYS A 2 -16.46 -6.81 -1.97
CA LYS A 2 -17.37 -5.74 -2.44
C LYS A 2 -16.89 -4.40 -1.86
N ASN A 3 -16.97 -3.32 -2.64
CA ASN A 3 -16.68 -1.97 -2.15
C ASN A 3 -17.70 -1.56 -1.09
N TYR A 4 -17.34 -0.62 -0.20
CA TYR A 4 -18.23 -0.12 0.85
C TYR A 4 -18.17 1.42 0.94
N ALA A 5 -19.30 2.07 1.21
CA ALA A 5 -19.38 3.49 1.51
C ALA A 5 -20.60 3.82 2.38
N GLN A 6 -20.36 4.43 3.55
CA GLN A 6 -21.38 5.01 4.42
C GLN A 6 -20.77 6.21 5.18
N GLY A 7 -21.18 7.43 4.83
CA GLY A 7 -20.59 8.65 5.40
C GLY A 7 -19.09 8.73 5.13
N ASN A 8 -18.28 8.90 6.18
CA ASN A 8 -16.81 8.94 6.09
C ASN A 8 -16.16 7.55 6.03
N ILE A 9 -16.92 6.49 6.29
CA ILE A 9 -16.41 5.11 6.27
C ILE A 9 -16.58 4.58 4.86
N LYS A 10 -15.48 4.49 4.12
CA LYS A 10 -15.50 3.97 2.76
C LYS A 10 -14.19 3.30 2.39
N PHE A 11 -14.29 2.29 1.54
CA PHE A 11 -13.16 1.72 0.84
C PHE A 11 -13.57 1.19 -0.53
N LYS A 12 -12.64 1.33 -1.47
CA LYS A 12 -12.66 0.63 -2.76
C LYS A 12 -11.22 0.28 -3.09
N ILE A 13 -11.03 -0.97 -3.52
CA ILE A 13 -9.72 -1.51 -3.88
C ILE A 13 -9.78 -2.05 -5.30
N SER A 14 -8.85 -1.60 -6.14
CA SER A 14 -8.63 -2.14 -7.48
C SER A 14 -7.48 -3.14 -7.42
N ILE A 15 -7.59 -4.26 -8.14
CA ILE A 15 -6.56 -5.30 -8.19
C ILE A 15 -5.99 -5.32 -9.61
N ASN A 16 -4.68 -5.19 -9.77
CA ASN A 16 -4.00 -5.19 -11.07
C ASN A 16 -2.98 -6.34 -11.24
N THR A 17 -3.10 -7.38 -10.40
CA THR A 17 -2.14 -8.47 -10.26
C THR A 17 -2.84 -9.80 -10.10
N SER A 18 -2.17 -10.90 -10.43
CA SER A 18 -2.60 -12.26 -10.11
C SER A 18 -2.13 -12.74 -8.73
N ARG A 19 -1.31 -11.94 -8.01
CA ARG A 19 -0.77 -12.25 -6.68
C ARG A 19 -1.71 -11.78 -5.57
N PHE A 20 -2.95 -12.25 -5.57
CA PHE A 20 -4.04 -11.70 -4.74
C PHE A 20 -4.14 -12.29 -3.32
N PHE A 21 -3.25 -13.18 -2.93
CA PHE A 21 -3.35 -13.86 -1.62
C PHE A 21 -2.63 -13.08 -0.52
N MET A 22 -3.36 -12.85 0.57
CA MET A 22 -2.90 -12.23 1.80
C MET A 22 -3.18 -13.16 2.98
N ASN A 23 -2.36 -13.08 4.02
CA ASN A 23 -2.71 -13.67 5.31
C ASN A 23 -3.98 -12.99 5.88
N GLU A 24 -4.79 -13.73 6.64
CA GLU A 24 -6.03 -13.21 7.22
C GLU A 24 -5.81 -12.00 8.14
N LYS A 25 -4.71 -11.99 8.91
CA LYS A 25 -4.36 -10.88 9.81
C LYS A 25 -3.93 -9.66 9.02
N THR A 26 -3.09 -9.84 8.00
CA THR A 26 -2.66 -8.72 7.15
C THR A 26 -3.81 -8.16 6.34
N LEU A 27 -4.73 -9.00 5.86
CA LEU A 27 -5.94 -8.54 5.19
C LEU A 27 -6.81 -7.67 6.12
N ALA A 28 -7.07 -8.13 7.34
CA ALA A 28 -7.83 -7.36 8.33
C ALA A 28 -7.17 -6.01 8.63
N SER A 29 -5.85 -6.00 8.80
CA SER A 29 -5.06 -4.79 9.04
C SER A 29 -5.06 -3.81 7.87
N LEU A 30 -4.99 -4.31 6.62
CA LEU A 30 -5.11 -3.47 5.42
C LEU A 30 -6.49 -2.80 5.39
N LEU A 31 -7.55 -3.57 5.64
CA LEU A 31 -8.91 -3.05 5.70
C LEU A 31 -9.06 -1.98 6.79
N GLY A 32 -8.51 -2.21 7.98
CA GLY A 32 -8.49 -1.23 9.07
C GLY A 32 -7.82 0.08 8.65
N ALA A 33 -6.63 0.00 8.05
CA ALA A 33 -5.90 1.18 7.57
C ALA A 33 -6.66 1.95 6.48
N MET A 34 -7.29 1.23 5.54
CA MET A 34 -8.11 1.83 4.47
C MET A 34 -9.35 2.53 5.04
N LEU A 35 -10.04 1.89 5.99
CA LEU A 35 -11.23 2.45 6.63
C LEU A 35 -10.90 3.69 7.48
N GLU A 36 -9.78 3.70 8.20
CA GLU A 36 -9.31 4.87 8.96
C GLU A 36 -9.00 6.06 8.04
N CYS A 37 -8.44 5.79 6.87
CA CYS A 37 -8.15 6.82 5.88
C CYS A 37 -9.41 7.33 5.17
N GLY A 38 -10.33 6.42 4.84
CA GLY A 38 -11.59 6.71 4.17
C GLY A 38 -11.42 7.08 2.70
N TYR A 39 -10.51 6.42 1.96
CA TYR A 39 -10.30 6.65 0.53
C TYR A 39 -10.91 5.54 -0.35
N ASP A 40 -11.08 5.81 -1.65
CA ASP A 40 -11.82 4.95 -2.60
C ASP A 40 -11.05 4.65 -3.91
N ASP A 41 -9.75 4.90 -3.91
CA ASP A 41 -8.84 4.87 -5.06
C ASP A 41 -7.57 4.06 -4.78
N TYR A 42 -7.64 3.09 -3.87
CA TYR A 42 -6.52 2.18 -3.60
C TYR A 42 -6.32 1.20 -4.76
N THR A 43 -5.05 0.93 -5.11
CA THR A 43 -4.68 -0.11 -6.06
C THR A 43 -3.70 -1.09 -5.42
N PHE A 44 -4.12 -2.34 -5.35
CA PHE A 44 -3.36 -3.47 -4.85
C PHE A 44 -2.48 -4.06 -5.94
N ASN A 45 -1.17 -4.16 -5.68
CA ASN A 45 -0.14 -4.51 -6.65
C ASN A 45 0.50 -5.89 -6.42
N GLY A 46 0.18 -6.55 -5.30
CA GLY A 46 0.35 -8.00 -5.13
C GLY A 46 1.07 -8.40 -3.85
N PHE A 47 0.69 -9.55 -3.30
CA PHE A 47 1.33 -10.20 -2.16
C PHE A 47 1.83 -11.58 -2.62
N SER A 48 1.24 -12.70 -2.17
CA SER A 48 1.65 -14.04 -2.59
C SER A 48 0.77 -14.62 -3.71
N ASN A 49 1.24 -15.71 -4.32
CA ASN A 49 0.37 -16.60 -5.09
C ASN A 49 -0.52 -17.45 -4.17
N GLU A 50 -1.35 -18.31 -4.76
CA GLU A 50 -2.30 -19.22 -4.09
C GLU A 50 -1.65 -20.25 -3.17
N LYS A 51 -0.35 -20.48 -3.34
CA LYS A 51 0.45 -21.41 -2.52
C LYS A 51 1.20 -20.70 -1.39
N GLY A 52 1.04 -19.39 -1.25
CA GLY A 52 1.81 -18.59 -0.30
C GLY A 52 3.25 -18.32 -0.74
N GLU A 53 3.61 -18.63 -1.99
CA GLU A 53 4.95 -18.41 -2.52
C GLU A 53 5.12 -16.95 -2.96
N SER A 54 6.34 -16.44 -2.78
CA SER A 54 6.75 -15.16 -3.34
C SER A 54 7.05 -15.35 -4.82
N VAL A 55 6.34 -14.64 -5.69
CA VAL A 55 6.47 -14.71 -7.15
C VAL A 55 6.56 -13.32 -7.77
N GLY A 56 7.13 -13.22 -8.98
CA GLY A 56 7.23 -11.94 -9.70
C GLY A 56 8.44 -11.08 -9.29
N GLY A 57 9.58 -11.69 -8.97
CA GLY A 57 10.84 -10.99 -8.66
C GLY A 57 11.04 -10.63 -7.19
N SER A 58 9.96 -10.55 -6.40
CA SER A 58 10.05 -10.43 -4.94
C SER A 58 10.44 -11.76 -4.30
N THR A 59 11.22 -11.71 -3.21
CA THR A 59 11.54 -12.86 -2.36
C THR A 59 10.85 -12.82 -0.99
N SER A 60 10.18 -11.71 -0.66
CA SER A 60 9.67 -11.43 0.70
C SER A 60 8.16 -11.63 0.87
N HIS A 61 7.39 -11.71 -0.22
CA HIS A 61 5.91 -11.77 -0.19
C HIS A 61 5.33 -13.10 0.33
N LYS A 62 6.13 -13.90 1.01
CA LYS A 62 5.76 -15.25 1.45
C LYS A 62 4.59 -15.21 2.43
N ASN A 63 3.67 -16.16 2.26
CA ASN A 63 2.48 -16.36 3.07
C ASN A 63 1.58 -15.10 3.19
N GLY A 64 1.71 -14.15 2.28
CA GLY A 64 0.86 -12.95 2.25
C GLY A 64 1.09 -11.98 3.42
N TYR A 65 2.30 -11.96 4.00
CA TYR A 65 2.65 -10.99 5.06
C TYR A 65 3.15 -9.65 4.53
N ASN A 66 3.87 -9.69 3.41
CA ASN A 66 4.43 -8.52 2.74
C ASN A 66 3.85 -8.40 1.33
N GLY A 67 3.81 -7.18 0.80
CA GLY A 67 3.29 -6.96 -0.53
C GLY A 67 3.35 -5.52 -1.01
N ASP A 68 2.89 -5.32 -2.23
CA ASP A 68 3.02 -4.07 -2.95
C ASP A 68 1.67 -3.38 -3.10
N LEU A 69 1.66 -2.05 -2.91
CA LEU A 69 0.54 -1.15 -3.15
C LEU A 69 1.01 -0.03 -4.09
N ARG A 70 0.11 0.53 -4.91
CA ARG A 70 0.45 1.76 -5.64
C ARG A 70 0.37 2.97 -4.71
N PHE A 71 1.19 3.98 -4.97
CA PHE A 71 1.05 5.29 -4.32
C PHE A 71 -0.27 5.97 -4.73
N LEU A 72 -0.83 6.77 -3.82
CA LEU A 72 -2.05 7.53 -4.04
C LEU A 72 -1.79 8.74 -4.94
N ARG A 73 -2.70 8.97 -5.89
CA ARG A 73 -2.65 10.10 -6.83
C ARG A 73 -3.59 11.21 -6.42
N LYS A 74 -3.24 12.46 -6.75
CA LYS A 74 -4.12 13.63 -6.58
C LYS A 74 -5.42 13.48 -7.37
N ASP A 75 -5.34 12.89 -8.56
CA ASP A 75 -6.46 12.66 -9.47
C ASP A 75 -7.34 11.44 -9.11
N LYS A 76 -6.96 10.68 -8.07
CA LYS A 76 -7.71 9.51 -7.58
C LYS A 76 -7.94 8.40 -8.62
N SER A 77 -7.12 8.34 -9.67
CA SER A 77 -7.31 7.38 -10.76
C SER A 77 -6.86 5.95 -10.42
N GLY A 78 -6.05 5.76 -9.36
CA GLY A 78 -5.43 4.48 -9.03
C GLY A 78 -4.32 4.03 -10.00
N LYS A 79 -3.91 4.90 -10.93
CA LYS A 79 -2.82 4.67 -11.91
C LYS A 79 -1.43 4.72 -11.26
N GLY A 80 -0.39 4.39 -12.01
CA GLY A 80 0.98 4.35 -11.49
C GLY A 80 1.54 5.74 -11.13
N VAL A 81 2.45 5.76 -10.15
CA VAL A 81 3.25 6.91 -9.73
C VAL A 81 4.71 6.44 -9.65
N TYR A 82 5.61 7.11 -10.34
CA TYR A 82 7.05 6.82 -10.28
C TYR A 82 7.73 8.00 -9.58
N LEU A 83 8.23 7.78 -8.36
CA LEU A 83 8.85 8.79 -7.49
C LEU A 83 10.10 9.43 -8.11
N ASN A 84 10.79 8.72 -9.01
CA ASN A 84 11.93 9.23 -9.77
C ASN A 84 11.55 10.10 -10.99
N LYS A 85 10.26 10.33 -11.26
CA LYS A 85 9.75 11.23 -12.32
C LYS A 85 9.17 12.51 -11.73
N ILE A 86 9.20 13.61 -12.50
CA ILE A 86 8.73 14.94 -12.05
C ILE A 86 7.30 15.27 -12.55
N SER A 87 6.70 14.50 -13.47
CA SER A 87 5.42 14.87 -14.09
C SER A 87 4.24 14.90 -13.11
N GLU A 88 3.29 15.81 -13.33
CA GLU A 88 2.03 15.86 -12.56
C GLU A 88 0.98 14.89 -13.12
N ASP A 89 1.02 14.64 -14.43
CA ASP A 89 0.11 13.77 -15.16
C ASP A 89 0.86 12.61 -15.85
N GLY A 90 0.11 11.81 -16.60
CA GLY A 90 0.58 10.61 -17.28
C GLY A 90 0.21 9.30 -16.57
N ASP A 91 0.57 8.18 -17.19
CA ASP A 91 0.41 6.82 -16.66
C ASP A 91 1.68 6.01 -16.97
N PRO A 92 2.65 5.96 -16.04
CA PRO A 92 2.64 6.55 -14.70
C PRO A 92 2.88 8.07 -14.70
N CYS A 93 2.36 8.78 -13.68
CA CYS A 93 2.79 10.15 -13.39
C CYS A 93 4.05 10.15 -12.49
N GLY A 94 4.63 11.32 -12.24
CA GLY A 94 5.73 11.51 -11.30
C GLY A 94 5.30 11.91 -9.89
N TRP A 95 6.26 12.27 -9.04
CA TRP A 95 6.01 12.71 -7.66
C TRP A 95 5.11 13.95 -7.58
N LYS A 96 5.06 14.79 -8.63
CA LYS A 96 4.10 15.92 -8.66
C LYS A 96 2.65 15.45 -8.76
N GLY A 97 2.38 14.28 -9.33
CA GLY A 97 1.04 13.69 -9.42
C GLY A 97 0.63 12.87 -8.19
N MET A 98 1.58 12.58 -7.29
CA MET A 98 1.32 11.91 -6.02
C MET A 98 0.59 12.84 -5.06
N ASP A 99 -0.36 12.29 -4.31
CA ASP A 99 -0.97 12.97 -3.17
C ASP A 99 -0.19 12.64 -1.88
N GLU A 100 0.87 13.40 -1.62
CA GLU A 100 1.78 13.19 -0.48
C GLU A 100 1.03 13.19 0.87
N ALA A 101 0.08 14.09 1.06
CA ALA A 101 -0.66 14.20 2.32
C ALA A 101 -1.50 12.94 2.58
N ARG A 102 -2.23 12.46 1.57
CA ARG A 102 -3.00 11.22 1.67
C ARG A 102 -2.11 10.00 1.78
N GLN A 103 -0.99 9.98 1.06
CA GLN A 103 -0.03 8.89 1.13
C GLN A 103 0.59 8.76 2.53
N ASN A 104 1.02 9.87 3.13
CA ASN A 104 1.58 9.86 4.50
C ASN A 104 0.52 9.45 5.53
N LYS A 105 -0.73 9.93 5.42
CA LYS A 105 -1.82 9.46 6.29
C LYS A 105 -2.03 7.95 6.17
N PHE A 106 -2.00 7.41 4.96
CA PHE A 106 -2.14 5.98 4.74
C PHE A 106 -0.96 5.18 5.27
N ASN A 107 0.26 5.67 5.10
CA ASN A 107 1.45 5.07 5.69
C ASN A 107 1.39 5.03 7.23
N ASP A 108 0.94 6.11 7.86
CA ASP A 108 0.77 6.17 9.31
C ASP A 108 -0.30 5.16 9.79
N ALA A 109 -1.37 5.00 9.04
CA ALA A 109 -2.38 3.98 9.31
C ALA A 109 -1.81 2.57 9.15
N LEU A 110 -1.11 2.26 8.06
CA LEU A 110 -0.45 0.97 7.86
C LEU A 110 0.51 0.62 9.02
N PHE A 111 1.28 1.60 9.48
CA PHE A 111 2.18 1.46 10.63
C PHE A 111 1.44 1.14 11.92
N ARG A 112 0.33 1.85 12.17
CA ARG A 112 -0.54 1.59 13.33
C ARG A 112 -1.14 0.19 13.29
N PHE A 113 -1.62 -0.26 12.13
CA PHE A 113 -2.28 -1.56 11.96
C PHE A 113 -1.31 -2.74 11.83
N GLY A 114 -0.01 -2.52 11.72
CA GLY A 114 0.98 -3.56 12.01
C GLY A 114 2.21 -3.59 11.11
N TRP A 115 2.22 -2.95 9.94
CA TRP A 115 3.41 -2.92 9.09
C TRP A 115 4.42 -1.91 9.61
N LYS A 116 5.47 -2.38 10.27
CA LYS A 116 6.43 -1.49 10.94
C LYS A 116 7.47 -0.87 10.01
N SER A 117 7.41 -1.15 8.71
CA SER A 117 8.23 -0.52 7.69
C SER A 117 7.56 -0.64 6.33
N MET A 118 7.73 0.39 5.50
CA MET A 118 7.43 0.34 4.08
C MET A 118 8.68 0.63 3.27
N LEU A 119 8.97 -0.10 2.19
CA LEU A 119 10.06 0.30 1.29
C LEU A 119 9.51 1.31 0.27
N CYS A 120 10.24 2.42 0.12
CA CYS A 120 10.04 3.38 -0.96
C CYS A 120 11.33 4.18 -1.24
N SER A 121 11.48 4.69 -2.45
CA SER A 121 12.62 5.54 -2.81
C SER A 121 12.47 6.99 -2.33
N TYR A 122 13.60 7.68 -2.22
CA TYR A 122 13.60 9.13 -2.06
C TYR A 122 12.97 9.83 -3.26
N TYR A 123 12.28 10.94 -3.02
CA TYR A 123 11.83 11.88 -4.05
C TYR A 123 12.09 13.30 -3.54
N THR A 124 12.75 14.13 -4.35
CA THR A 124 13.12 15.51 -3.95
C THR A 124 13.92 15.59 -2.63
N GLY A 125 14.71 14.56 -2.31
CA GLY A 125 15.45 14.46 -1.04
C GLY A 125 14.58 14.16 0.19
N LYS A 126 13.32 13.81 -0.01
CA LYS A 126 12.36 13.43 1.04
C LYS A 126 12.02 11.95 0.98
N LEU A 127 11.60 11.42 2.11
CA LEU A 127 11.08 10.07 2.26
C LEU A 127 9.67 10.15 2.85
N LEU A 128 8.77 9.27 2.40
CA LEU A 128 7.42 9.19 2.96
C LEU A 128 7.44 8.67 4.41
N ASN A 129 6.39 8.97 5.18
CA ASN A 129 6.28 8.53 6.57
C ASN A 129 6.43 7.01 6.69
N ASN A 130 7.14 6.56 7.73
CA ASN A 130 7.40 5.16 8.06
C ASN A 130 8.04 4.34 6.93
N CYS A 131 8.58 4.99 5.90
CA CYS A 131 9.36 4.30 4.89
C CYS A 131 10.79 4.05 5.37
N THR A 132 11.36 2.93 4.94
CA THR A 132 12.79 2.68 4.85
C THR A 132 13.19 2.93 3.39
N ALA A 133 14.26 3.69 3.18
CA ALA A 133 14.71 4.03 1.83
C ALA A 133 15.22 2.80 1.08
N ASP A 134 14.75 2.64 -0.16
CA ASP A 134 15.20 1.62 -1.10
C ASP A 134 15.09 2.18 -2.52
N GLU A 135 16.19 2.16 -3.28
CA GLU A 135 16.27 2.80 -4.61
C GLU A 135 15.47 2.06 -5.69
N ASP A 136 15.16 0.77 -5.49
CA ASP A 136 14.40 -0.03 -6.44
C ASP A 136 12.88 0.13 -6.26
N HIS A 137 12.44 0.77 -5.17
CA HIS A 137 11.04 0.96 -4.80
C HIS A 137 10.51 2.36 -5.16
N TYR A 138 10.81 2.82 -6.37
CA TYR A 138 10.37 4.12 -6.85
C TYR A 138 8.96 4.09 -7.48
N ASP A 139 8.45 2.92 -7.87
CA ASP A 139 7.20 2.76 -8.62
C ASP A 139 6.04 2.13 -7.82
N HIS A 140 6.30 1.69 -6.58
CA HIS A 140 5.31 1.14 -5.67
C HIS A 140 5.75 1.30 -4.19
N LEU A 141 4.79 1.15 -3.28
CA LEU A 141 5.00 1.05 -1.84
C LEU A 141 5.02 -0.43 -1.44
N HIS A 142 6.12 -0.90 -0.87
CA HIS A 142 6.21 -2.27 -0.36
C HIS A 142 5.98 -2.31 1.15
N VAL A 143 4.90 -2.92 1.60
CA VAL A 143 4.61 -3.07 3.04
C VAL A 143 5.29 -4.32 3.59
N GLN A 144 5.98 -4.20 4.72
CA GLN A 144 6.75 -5.29 5.32
C GLN A 144 6.86 -5.18 6.84
N SER A 145 7.60 -6.12 7.44
CA SER A 145 7.83 -6.16 8.89
C SER A 145 6.53 -6.15 9.68
N TYR A 146 5.59 -7.01 9.27
CA TYR A 146 4.28 -7.09 9.89
C TYR A 146 4.40 -7.60 11.33
N THR A 147 4.09 -6.73 12.27
CA THR A 147 4.09 -6.98 13.72
C THR A 147 2.92 -6.18 14.30
N PRO A 148 1.69 -6.74 14.26
CA PRO A 148 0.50 -6.03 14.69
C PRO A 148 0.54 -5.77 16.20
N ASP A 149 0.05 -4.60 16.59
CA ASP A 149 -0.09 -4.20 18.00
C ASP A 149 -1.57 -4.22 18.41
N PHE A 150 -2.28 -5.31 18.07
CA PHE A 150 -3.61 -5.57 18.59
C PHE A 150 -3.57 -6.75 19.55
N LYS A 151 -4.25 -6.59 20.69
CA LYS A 151 -4.51 -7.71 21.60
C LYS A 151 -5.64 -8.54 21.02
N GLU A 152 -5.38 -9.81 20.73
CA GLU A 152 -6.44 -10.77 20.47
C GLU A 152 -7.29 -10.87 21.76
N VAL A 153 -8.53 -10.38 21.67
CA VAL A 153 -9.52 -10.63 22.71
C VAL A 153 -10.05 -12.03 22.43
N LYS A 154 -9.82 -12.96 23.37
CA LYS A 154 -10.41 -14.29 23.27
C LYS A 154 -11.93 -14.16 23.31
N GLU A 155 -12.60 -14.87 22.43
CA GLU A 155 -14.07 -15.05 22.45
C GLU A 155 -14.54 -15.65 23.78
#